data_AF-F4SBI1-F1
#
_entry.id   AF-F4SBI1-F1
#
_cell.length_a   1.000
_cell.length_b   1.000
_cell.length_c   1.000
_cell.angle_alpha   90.00
_cell.angle_beta   90.00
_cell.angle_gamma   90.00
#
_symmetry.space_group_name_H-M   'P 1'
#
loop_
_entity.id
_entity.type
_entity.pdbx_description
1 polymer ?
#
loop_
_entity_poly.entity_id
_entity_poly.type
_entity_poly.pdbx_seq_one_letter_code
_entity_poly.pdbx_strand_id
1 'polypeptide(L)'
;MMDCLNENEAEDQGLTFQQKAAAKHQKMKDGKKKAVETKQKNEEARLRKAPNDNIPSGLTSAIHEWARALLGLPRQSTSPNSSQIDVSKVTQHHLPKTAEVTEVEAWSNHNKSRSDFIEFEINQKMAQKLTTNPKASLTYKAELKKAITKEVVAQWGKKTPPGKFISRVAQTTASIQSYERTRLAIAEASLASAGFPRCTLQWTNAINTPWNSAMLNTLLNSWLECYYSKGVPSCYDIPESDETPKLAKEILTKWLTHKRARYNQEEKDKTLLATPEGARKYVKKVVETKERRAMKALRKQLAETRTEALAKHITDFTATHKLLLVMDKVHSETESVPATKEKPAHRRRIKLAWRTAELDKLIFLADKMAKKKKDLTQAQKTNVTRAQAARKEYSTATVDPEAQLPPKGFPKCLIREEYLHELGELEVEALELSEDHIELNTLNEHLMKKLGNKSRMAVLT
;
A
#
# COMPACT_ATOMS: atom_id res chain seq x y z
N MET A 1 22.29 -6.20 -25.30
CA MET A 1 21.13 -5.70 -26.08
C MET A 1 21.38 -5.91 -27.58
N MET A 2 21.89 -7.07 -27.98
CA MET A 2 22.28 -7.38 -29.37
C MET A 2 22.05 -8.86 -29.75
N ASP A 3 21.24 -9.63 -29.01
CA ASP A 3 21.01 -11.06 -29.29
C ASP A 3 19.55 -11.39 -29.65
N CYS A 4 18.76 -10.43 -30.15
CA CYS A 4 17.35 -10.66 -30.50
C CYS A 4 17.06 -10.62 -32.01
N LEU A 5 18.09 -10.66 -32.88
CA LEU A 5 17.89 -10.50 -34.32
C LEU A 5 17.96 -11.80 -35.15
N ASN A 6 18.38 -12.94 -34.58
CA ASN A 6 18.64 -14.15 -35.37
C ASN A 6 17.59 -15.28 -35.27
N GLU A 7 16.51 -15.14 -34.50
CA GLU A 7 15.52 -16.24 -34.34
C GLU A 7 14.29 -16.15 -35.29
N ASN A 8 14.16 -15.12 -36.12
CA ASN A 8 12.84 -14.76 -36.70
C ASN A 8 12.67 -14.95 -38.21
N GLU A 9 13.60 -15.59 -38.93
CA GLU A 9 13.40 -15.86 -40.36
C GLU A 9 12.39 -17.00 -40.62
N ALA A 10 12.01 -17.77 -39.60
CA ALA A 10 11.14 -18.94 -39.74
C ALA A 10 9.63 -18.61 -39.83
N GLU A 11 9.17 -17.47 -39.29
CA GLU A 11 7.72 -17.11 -39.28
C GLU A 11 7.26 -16.32 -40.53
N ASP A 12 8.18 -15.87 -41.38
CA ASP A 12 7.90 -14.94 -42.49
C ASP A 12 7.88 -15.62 -43.89
N GLN A 13 7.92 -16.95 -43.94
CA GLN A 13 7.84 -17.71 -45.19
C GLN A 13 6.38 -17.85 -45.65
N GLY A 14 5.97 -17.01 -46.62
CA GLY A 14 4.65 -17.08 -47.27
C GLY A 14 3.84 -15.77 -47.30
N LEU A 15 4.28 -14.72 -46.59
CA LEU A 15 3.60 -13.43 -46.55
C LEU A 15 4.00 -12.53 -47.74
N THR A 16 3.01 -11.89 -48.37
CA THR A 16 3.26 -10.87 -49.40
C THR A 16 3.96 -9.65 -48.80
N PHE A 17 4.65 -8.85 -49.62
CA PHE A 17 5.38 -7.64 -49.19
C PHE A 17 4.51 -6.67 -48.37
N GLN A 18 3.24 -6.48 -48.77
CA GLN A 18 2.29 -5.63 -48.03
C GLN A 18 1.93 -6.21 -46.66
N GLN A 19 1.78 -7.53 -46.55
CA GLN A 19 1.49 -8.19 -45.26
C GLN A 19 2.70 -8.16 -44.32
N LYS A 20 3.93 -8.30 -44.85
CA LYS A 20 5.17 -8.13 -44.08
C LYS A 20 5.31 -6.69 -43.56
N ALA A 21 5.02 -5.69 -44.38
CA ALA A 21 5.04 -4.28 -43.98
C ALA A 21 3.97 -3.99 -42.90
N ALA A 22 2.76 -4.52 -43.05
CA ALA A 22 1.68 -4.37 -42.07
C ALA A 22 2.02 -5.08 -40.74
N ALA A 23 2.55 -6.30 -40.78
CA ALA A 23 3.00 -7.04 -39.60
C ALA A 23 4.15 -6.32 -38.88
N LYS A 24 5.12 -5.78 -39.61
CA LYS A 24 6.21 -4.97 -39.05
C LYS A 24 5.70 -3.68 -38.39
N HIS A 25 4.76 -2.99 -39.03
CA HIS A 25 4.13 -1.79 -38.49
C HIS A 25 3.29 -2.08 -37.23
N GLN A 26 2.57 -3.22 -37.22
CA GLN A 26 1.81 -3.68 -36.06
C GLN A 26 2.75 -4.08 -34.91
N LYS A 27 3.81 -4.86 -35.18
CA LYS A 27 4.86 -5.20 -34.21
C LYS A 27 5.53 -3.94 -33.62
N MET A 28 5.78 -2.91 -34.43
CA MET A 28 6.28 -1.62 -33.94
C MET A 28 5.26 -0.88 -33.06
N LYS A 29 3.97 -0.87 -33.43
CA LYS A 29 2.90 -0.28 -32.60
C LYS A 29 2.78 -1.02 -31.26
N ASP A 30 2.79 -2.34 -31.28
CA ASP A 30 2.70 -3.18 -30.09
C ASP A 30 3.95 -3.05 -29.20
N GLY A 31 5.14 -2.97 -29.81
CA GLY A 31 6.40 -2.68 -29.11
C GLY A 31 6.38 -1.31 -28.43
N LYS A 32 5.92 -0.26 -29.13
CA LYS A 32 5.73 1.07 -28.54
C LYS A 32 4.72 1.05 -27.40
N LYS A 33 3.60 0.34 -27.55
CA LYS A 33 2.58 0.18 -26.51
C LYS A 33 3.15 -0.51 -25.27
N LYS A 34 3.88 -1.62 -25.45
CA LYS A 34 4.56 -2.34 -24.35
C LYS A 34 5.60 -1.48 -23.63
N ALA A 35 6.38 -0.67 -24.38
CA ALA A 35 7.37 0.23 -23.80
C ALA A 35 6.72 1.32 -22.94
N VAL A 36 5.61 1.90 -23.42
CA VAL A 36 4.81 2.87 -22.67
C VAL A 36 4.20 2.23 -21.41
N GLU A 37 3.63 1.04 -21.53
CA GLU A 37 3.08 0.29 -20.38
C GLU A 37 4.17 -0.02 -19.32
N THR A 38 5.38 -0.35 -19.76
CA THR A 38 6.51 -0.65 -18.86
C THR A 38 6.98 0.61 -18.14
N LYS A 39 7.14 1.72 -18.86
CA LYS A 39 7.49 3.02 -18.26
C LYS A 39 6.45 3.45 -17.23
N GLN A 40 5.16 3.29 -17.54
CA GLN A 40 4.06 3.60 -16.64
C GLN A 40 4.06 2.70 -15.39
N LYS A 41 4.28 1.39 -15.53
CA LYS A 41 4.41 0.48 -14.38
C LYS A 41 5.56 0.87 -13.47
N ASN A 42 6.68 1.30 -14.02
CA ASN A 42 7.85 1.75 -13.25
C ASN A 42 7.55 3.05 -12.48
N GLU A 43 6.89 4.01 -13.13
CA GLU A 43 6.48 5.26 -12.49
C GLU A 43 5.45 5.03 -11.37
N GLU A 44 4.50 4.12 -11.58
CA GLU A 44 3.55 3.69 -10.56
C GLU A 44 4.23 2.98 -9.38
N ALA A 45 5.22 2.14 -9.65
CA ALA A 45 6.01 1.51 -8.60
C ALA A 45 6.80 2.55 -7.78
N ARG A 46 7.31 3.60 -8.43
CA ARG A 46 7.98 4.73 -7.76
C ARG A 46 7.03 5.49 -6.84
N LEU A 47 5.82 5.81 -7.31
CA LEU A 47 4.79 6.50 -6.53
C LEU A 47 4.33 5.69 -5.29
N ARG A 48 4.41 4.36 -5.33
CA ARG A 48 4.12 3.51 -4.16
C ARG A 48 5.25 3.51 -3.14
N LYS A 49 6.51 3.56 -3.60
CA LYS A 49 7.71 3.43 -2.76
C LYS A 49 8.18 4.74 -2.12
N ALA A 50 7.73 5.90 -2.61
CA ALA A 50 8.11 7.19 -2.03
C ALA A 50 7.63 7.27 -0.56
N PRO A 51 8.55 7.35 0.43
CA PRO A 51 8.21 7.69 1.79
C PRO A 51 7.79 9.15 1.80
N ASN A 52 6.69 9.45 2.46
CA ASN A 52 6.31 10.84 2.72
C ASN A 52 5.83 10.88 4.17
N ASP A 53 6.82 10.87 5.07
CA ASP A 53 6.63 10.75 6.52
C ASP A 53 5.98 11.99 7.15
N ASN A 54 5.70 13.02 6.35
CA ASN A 54 5.13 14.30 6.77
C ASN A 54 3.65 14.48 6.40
N ILE A 55 2.97 13.48 5.83
CA ILE A 55 1.55 13.65 5.45
C ILE A 55 0.65 13.52 6.69
N PRO A 56 -0.21 14.51 7.01
CA PRO A 56 -1.15 14.43 8.12
C PRO A 56 -2.12 13.24 7.98
N SER A 57 -2.29 12.47 9.05
CA SER A 57 -3.18 11.30 9.09
C SER A 57 -4.66 11.67 8.93
N GLY A 58 -5.07 12.82 9.45
CA GLY A 58 -6.42 13.36 9.30
C GLY A 58 -6.74 13.72 7.85
N LEU A 59 -5.84 14.43 7.16
CA LEU A 59 -5.98 14.73 5.73
C LEU A 59 -6.08 13.46 4.88
N THR A 60 -5.21 12.48 5.15
CA THR A 60 -5.25 11.18 4.48
C THR A 60 -6.60 10.49 4.63
N SER A 61 -7.13 10.48 5.86
CA SER A 61 -8.41 9.85 6.17
C SER A 61 -9.58 10.57 5.50
N ALA A 62 -9.60 11.91 5.53
CA ALA A 62 -10.63 12.72 4.90
C ALA A 62 -10.72 12.46 3.38
N ILE A 63 -9.58 12.47 2.69
CA ILE A 63 -9.49 12.21 1.24
C ILE A 63 -9.94 10.78 0.91
N HIS A 64 -9.48 9.79 1.67
CA HIS A 64 -9.89 8.40 1.46
C HIS A 64 -11.39 8.21 1.65
N GLU A 65 -11.99 8.82 2.67
CA GLU A 65 -13.43 8.71 2.93
C GLU A 65 -14.27 9.43 1.88
N TRP A 66 -13.84 10.60 1.40
CA TRP A 66 -14.49 11.29 0.29
C TRP A 66 -14.55 10.41 -0.96
N ALA A 67 -13.41 9.91 -1.41
CA ALA A 67 -13.34 9.08 -2.60
C ALA A 67 -14.07 7.74 -2.39
N ARG A 68 -14.01 7.16 -1.18
CA ARG A 68 -14.74 5.95 -0.82
C ARG A 68 -16.25 6.15 -0.93
N ALA A 69 -16.78 7.25 -0.40
CA ALA A 69 -18.21 7.57 -0.42
C ALA A 69 -18.73 7.74 -1.86
N LEU A 70 -18.02 8.51 -2.69
CA LEU A 70 -18.42 8.75 -4.09
C LEU A 70 -18.30 7.50 -4.98
N LEU A 71 -17.36 6.61 -4.68
CA LEU A 71 -17.25 5.31 -5.36
C LEU A 71 -18.24 4.26 -4.83
N GLY A 72 -19.01 4.55 -3.77
CA GLY A 72 -19.96 3.61 -3.18
C GLY A 72 -19.30 2.43 -2.48
N LEU A 73 -18.12 2.64 -1.92
CA LEU A 73 -17.33 1.59 -1.32
C LEU A 73 -17.67 1.42 0.16
N PRO A 74 -18.09 0.23 0.63
CA PRO A 74 -18.34 0.03 2.05
C PRO A 74 -17.04 0.18 2.86
N ARG A 75 -17.15 0.70 4.09
CA ARG A 75 -16.05 0.56 5.06
C ARG A 75 -15.87 -0.92 5.36
N GLN A 76 -14.73 -1.49 4.96
CA GLN A 76 -14.39 -2.86 5.33
C GLN A 76 -14.23 -2.91 6.84
N SER A 77 -15.15 -3.60 7.54
CA SER A 77 -14.92 -3.93 8.94
C SER A 77 -13.67 -4.80 9.02
N THR A 78 -12.71 -4.40 9.85
CA THR A 78 -11.51 -5.18 10.16
C THR A 78 -11.90 -6.37 11.02
N SER A 79 -12.55 -7.37 10.42
CA SER A 79 -12.66 -8.70 11.03
C SER A 79 -12.32 -9.79 10.01
N PRO A 80 -11.04 -10.08 9.80
CA PRO A 80 -10.61 -11.30 9.12
C PRO A 80 -10.52 -12.45 10.13
N ASN A 81 -11.60 -12.73 10.87
CA ASN A 81 -11.64 -13.82 11.85
C ASN A 81 -12.22 -15.14 11.30
N SER A 82 -12.34 -15.29 9.98
CA SER A 82 -12.61 -16.60 9.39
C SER A 82 -11.31 -17.33 9.09
N SER A 83 -11.16 -18.52 9.66
CA SER A 83 -10.13 -19.51 9.30
C SER A 83 -10.40 -20.14 7.93
N GLN A 84 -11.62 -20.03 7.39
CA GLN A 84 -12.01 -20.56 6.09
C GLN A 84 -11.85 -19.50 4.99
N ILE A 85 -11.08 -19.85 3.95
CA ILE A 85 -10.96 -19.07 2.72
C ILE A 85 -12.23 -19.33 1.91
N ASP A 86 -13.15 -18.37 1.97
CA ASP A 86 -14.34 -18.40 1.14
C ASP A 86 -13.98 -17.88 -0.27
N VAL A 87 -13.83 -18.81 -1.21
CA VAL A 87 -13.49 -18.52 -2.62
C VAL A 87 -14.54 -17.59 -3.27
N SER A 88 -15.80 -17.64 -2.81
CA SER A 88 -16.87 -16.77 -3.33
C SER A 88 -16.70 -15.31 -2.91
N LYS A 89 -16.08 -15.04 -1.75
CA LYS A 89 -15.73 -13.67 -1.31
C LYS A 89 -14.48 -13.14 -2.00
N VAL A 90 -13.60 -14.02 -2.49
CA VAL A 90 -12.39 -13.64 -3.22
C VAL A 90 -12.72 -13.09 -4.62
N THR A 91 -13.79 -13.59 -5.25
CA THR A 91 -14.20 -13.17 -6.60
C THR A 91 -15.14 -11.97 -6.63
N GLN A 92 -15.64 -11.51 -5.47
CA GLN A 92 -16.39 -10.26 -5.38
C GLN A 92 -15.43 -9.07 -5.50
N HIS A 93 -15.60 -8.26 -6.54
CA HIS A 93 -14.82 -7.03 -6.68
C HIS A 93 -15.16 -6.06 -5.56
N HIS A 94 -14.12 -5.59 -4.87
CA HIS A 94 -14.25 -4.58 -3.83
C HIS A 94 -14.32 -3.15 -4.40
N LEU A 95 -14.34 -3.01 -5.73
CA LEU A 95 -14.34 -1.75 -6.47
C LEU A 95 -15.48 -1.75 -7.50
N PRO A 96 -15.98 -0.56 -7.90
CA PRO A 96 -16.97 -0.46 -8.96
C PRO A 96 -16.49 -1.12 -10.25
N LYS A 97 -17.42 -1.65 -11.06
CA LYS A 97 -17.11 -2.11 -12.42
C LYS A 97 -16.35 -1.01 -13.18
N THR A 98 -15.28 -1.40 -13.88
CA THR A 98 -14.50 -0.49 -14.73
C THR A 98 -15.39 0.30 -15.70
N ALA A 99 -14.96 1.49 -16.10
CA ALA A 99 -15.64 2.25 -17.15
C ALA A 99 -15.65 1.44 -18.46
N GLU A 100 -16.79 1.40 -19.14
CA GLU A 100 -16.94 0.75 -20.44
C GLU A 100 -16.33 1.63 -21.54
N VAL A 101 -15.91 1.02 -22.65
CA VAL A 101 -15.29 1.74 -23.77
C VAL A 101 -16.27 2.77 -24.34
N THR A 102 -17.55 2.41 -24.46
CA THR A 102 -18.65 3.28 -24.89
C THR A 102 -18.85 4.48 -23.96
N GLU A 103 -18.77 4.30 -22.64
CA GLU A 103 -18.83 5.40 -21.66
C GLU A 103 -17.67 6.38 -21.90
N VAL A 104 -16.46 5.86 -22.14
CA VAL A 104 -15.26 6.67 -22.33
C VAL A 104 -15.29 7.43 -23.66
N GLU A 105 -15.75 6.80 -24.73
CA GLU A 105 -15.90 7.42 -26.05
C GLU A 105 -16.96 8.53 -26.01
N ALA A 106 -18.13 8.26 -25.41
CA ALA A 106 -19.19 9.25 -25.24
C ALA A 106 -18.71 10.47 -24.44
N TRP A 107 -17.98 10.24 -23.34
CA TRP A 107 -17.38 11.32 -22.56
C TRP A 107 -16.33 12.11 -23.35
N SER A 108 -15.46 11.42 -24.10
CA SER A 108 -14.45 12.06 -24.93
C SER A 108 -15.07 12.96 -26.00
N ASN A 109 -16.15 12.48 -26.64
CA ASN A 109 -16.91 13.26 -27.62
C ASN A 109 -17.59 14.46 -26.96
N HIS A 110 -18.26 14.27 -25.83
CA HIS A 110 -18.86 15.36 -25.05
C HIS A 110 -17.82 16.43 -24.68
N ASN A 111 -16.65 16.02 -24.19
CA ASN A 111 -15.60 16.95 -23.77
C ASN A 111 -14.98 17.71 -24.96
N LYS A 112 -14.83 17.03 -26.11
CA LYS A 112 -14.39 17.68 -27.34
C LYS A 112 -15.42 18.70 -27.82
N SER A 113 -16.68 18.32 -27.97
CA SER A 113 -17.76 19.23 -28.38
C SER A 113 -17.91 20.42 -27.44
N ARG A 114 -17.78 20.20 -26.13
CA ARG A 114 -17.76 21.27 -25.13
C ARG A 114 -16.59 22.22 -25.33
N SER A 115 -15.39 21.70 -25.55
CA SER A 115 -14.19 22.53 -25.74
C SER A 115 -14.29 23.36 -27.02
N ASP A 116 -14.69 22.73 -28.12
CA ASP A 116 -14.88 23.39 -29.42
C ASP A 116 -15.92 24.51 -29.33
N PHE A 117 -17.06 24.25 -28.67
CA PHE A 117 -18.09 25.26 -28.43
C PHE A 117 -17.58 26.41 -27.57
N ILE A 118 -16.96 26.11 -26.42
CA ILE A 118 -16.49 27.14 -25.50
C ILE A 118 -15.44 28.03 -26.17
N GLU A 119 -14.49 27.44 -26.88
CA GLU A 119 -13.43 28.19 -27.56
C GLU A 119 -13.99 29.08 -28.68
N PHE A 120 -14.89 28.54 -29.52
CA PHE A 120 -15.56 29.29 -30.57
C PHE A 120 -16.34 30.50 -30.02
N GLU A 121 -17.17 30.28 -29.01
CA GLU A 121 -18.01 31.33 -28.40
C GLU A 121 -17.18 32.37 -27.65
N ILE A 122 -16.12 31.96 -26.94
CA ILE A 122 -15.18 32.90 -26.32
C ILE A 122 -14.55 33.79 -27.39
N ASN A 123 -14.06 33.22 -28.48
CA ASN A 123 -13.41 33.97 -29.55
C ASN A 123 -14.38 34.94 -30.24
N GLN A 124 -15.61 34.50 -30.51
CA GLN A 124 -16.64 35.35 -31.10
C GLN A 124 -17.01 36.53 -30.20
N LYS A 125 -17.30 36.29 -28.92
CA LYS A 125 -17.66 37.35 -27.97
C LYS A 125 -16.50 38.27 -27.63
N MET A 126 -15.27 37.73 -27.54
CA MET A 126 -14.06 38.54 -27.37
C MET A 126 -13.87 39.47 -28.56
N ALA A 127 -14.02 38.97 -29.80
CA ALA A 127 -13.93 39.80 -30.99
C ALA A 127 -14.99 40.92 -30.98
N GLN A 128 -16.25 40.59 -30.69
CA GLN A 128 -17.34 41.57 -30.61
C GLN A 128 -17.13 42.64 -29.53
N LYS A 129 -16.56 42.29 -28.38
CA LYS A 129 -16.31 43.26 -27.29
C LYS A 129 -15.07 44.10 -27.56
N LEU A 130 -14.05 43.54 -28.21
CA LEU A 130 -12.81 44.26 -28.53
C LEU A 130 -12.93 45.16 -29.76
N THR A 131 -13.88 44.95 -30.67
CA THR A 131 -14.20 45.92 -31.72
C THR A 131 -14.70 47.25 -31.13
N THR A 132 -15.43 47.21 -30.01
CA THR A 132 -15.88 48.41 -29.28
C THR A 132 -14.80 49.05 -28.40
N ASN A 133 -13.68 48.37 -28.15
CA ASN A 133 -12.54 48.90 -27.38
C ASN A 133 -11.19 48.33 -27.90
N PRO A 134 -10.72 48.79 -29.07
CA PRO A 134 -9.57 48.18 -29.76
C PRO A 134 -8.21 48.44 -29.06
N LYS A 135 -8.11 49.48 -28.22
CA LYS A 135 -6.91 49.84 -27.46
C LYS A 135 -6.89 49.29 -26.02
N ALA A 136 -7.75 48.32 -25.70
CA ALA A 136 -7.83 47.79 -24.35
C ALA A 136 -6.51 47.16 -23.86
N SER A 137 -6.19 47.39 -22.59
CA SER A 137 -4.99 46.84 -21.94
C SER A 137 -5.02 45.31 -21.87
N LEU A 138 -3.85 44.69 -21.70
CA LEU A 138 -3.74 43.23 -21.55
C LEU A 138 -4.50 42.72 -20.33
N THR A 139 -4.48 43.46 -19.22
CA THR A 139 -5.22 43.13 -18.00
C THR A 139 -6.71 43.10 -18.24
N TYR A 140 -7.27 44.12 -18.91
CA TYR A 140 -8.68 44.15 -19.27
C TYR A 140 -9.06 42.99 -20.17
N LYS A 141 -8.23 42.65 -21.17
CA LYS A 141 -8.46 41.50 -22.06
C LYS A 141 -8.52 40.18 -21.26
N ALA A 142 -7.66 40.01 -20.26
CA ALA A 142 -7.65 38.81 -19.42
C ALA A 142 -8.89 38.72 -18.52
N GLU A 143 -9.29 39.82 -17.88
CA GLU A 143 -10.50 39.89 -17.06
C GLU A 143 -11.77 39.67 -17.89
N LEU A 144 -11.85 40.31 -19.06
CA LEU A 144 -12.95 40.14 -20.01
C LEU A 144 -13.04 38.69 -20.47
N LYS A 145 -11.91 38.06 -20.84
CA LYS A 145 -11.87 36.64 -21.20
C LYS A 145 -12.38 35.76 -20.06
N LYS A 146 -12.02 36.05 -18.81
CA LYS A 146 -12.50 35.30 -17.63
C LYS A 146 -14.02 35.46 -17.45
N ALA A 147 -14.56 36.68 -17.61
CA ALA A 147 -15.99 36.94 -17.52
C ALA A 147 -16.77 36.23 -18.64
N ILE A 148 -16.34 36.37 -19.89
CA ILE A 148 -16.94 35.69 -21.05
C ILE A 148 -16.86 34.18 -20.90
N THR A 149 -15.72 33.63 -20.44
CA THR A 149 -15.58 32.19 -20.20
C THR A 149 -16.63 31.68 -19.21
N LYS A 150 -16.85 32.38 -18.09
CA LYS A 150 -17.90 32.00 -17.13
C LYS A 150 -19.29 32.01 -17.76
N GLU A 151 -19.61 33.03 -18.55
CA GLU A 151 -20.88 33.16 -19.25
C GLU A 151 -21.09 32.01 -20.25
N VAL A 152 -20.10 31.75 -21.11
CA VAL A 152 -20.15 30.71 -22.15
C VAL A 152 -20.25 29.30 -21.53
N VAL A 153 -19.52 29.03 -20.44
CA VAL A 153 -19.62 27.77 -19.70
C VAL A 153 -21.03 27.58 -19.13
N ALA A 154 -21.66 28.64 -18.59
CA ALA A 154 -23.04 28.59 -18.11
C ALA A 154 -24.04 28.36 -19.27
N GLN A 155 -23.80 28.96 -20.44
CA GLN A 155 -24.61 28.74 -21.64
C GLN A 155 -24.52 27.30 -22.13
N TRP A 156 -23.32 26.70 -22.15
CA TRP A 156 -23.15 25.29 -22.47
C TRP A 156 -23.96 24.39 -21.53
N GLY A 157 -23.89 24.63 -20.22
CA GLY A 157 -24.65 23.84 -19.24
C GLY A 157 -26.17 23.88 -19.42
N LYS A 158 -26.70 25.00 -19.94
CA LYS A 158 -28.12 25.12 -20.31
C LYS A 158 -28.46 24.37 -21.62
N LYS A 159 -27.56 24.43 -22.61
CA LYS A 159 -27.74 23.81 -23.93
C LYS A 159 -27.61 22.29 -23.88
N THR A 160 -26.69 21.80 -23.06
CA THR A 160 -26.36 20.39 -22.93
C THR A 160 -26.46 20.01 -21.46
N PRO A 161 -27.69 19.79 -20.94
CA PRO A 161 -27.86 19.40 -19.55
C PRO A 161 -27.12 18.07 -19.29
N PRO A 162 -26.48 17.92 -18.13
CA PRO A 162 -25.77 16.70 -17.81
C PRO A 162 -26.72 15.50 -17.85
N GLY A 163 -26.28 14.41 -18.49
CA GLY A 163 -27.04 13.16 -18.53
C GLY A 163 -27.33 12.61 -17.13
N LYS A 164 -28.26 11.66 -17.03
CA LYS A 164 -28.63 11.05 -15.74
C LYS A 164 -27.40 10.42 -15.06
N PHE A 165 -26.92 11.05 -14.00
CA PHE A 165 -25.83 10.53 -13.20
C PHE A 165 -26.30 9.36 -12.34
N ILE A 166 -25.62 8.22 -12.44
CA ILE A 166 -25.89 7.05 -11.62
C ILE A 166 -25.10 7.20 -10.33
N SER A 167 -25.79 7.72 -9.31
CA SER A 167 -25.23 7.84 -7.96
C SER A 167 -24.78 6.49 -7.43
N ARG A 168 -23.61 6.48 -6.79
CA ARG A 168 -23.06 5.30 -6.10
C ARG A 168 -22.99 5.49 -4.60
N VAL A 169 -23.33 6.67 -4.10
CA VAL A 169 -23.32 6.98 -2.67
C VAL A 169 -24.34 6.08 -1.98
N ALA A 170 -23.84 5.08 -1.24
CA ALA A 170 -24.71 4.15 -0.52
C ALA A 170 -25.26 4.82 0.74
N GLN A 171 -26.55 4.62 1.03
CA GLN A 171 -27.16 5.08 2.28
C GLN A 171 -26.50 4.40 3.51
N THR A 172 -25.93 3.21 3.34
CA THR A 172 -25.24 2.43 4.40
C THR A 172 -23.78 2.79 4.60
N THR A 173 -23.15 3.57 3.70
CA THR A 173 -21.83 4.19 3.97
C THR A 173 -21.91 5.38 4.91
N ALA A 174 -23.13 5.80 5.28
CA ALA A 174 -23.39 6.77 6.34
C ALA A 174 -23.11 6.19 7.73
N SER A 175 -21.83 5.92 8.02
CA SER A 175 -21.38 5.97 9.41
C SER A 175 -21.33 7.44 9.85
N ILE A 176 -21.42 7.69 11.16
CA ILE A 176 -21.38 9.02 11.81
C ILE A 176 -20.15 9.88 11.40
N GLN A 177 -19.17 9.32 10.69
CA GLN A 177 -17.94 9.95 10.21
C GLN A 177 -17.94 10.30 8.70
N SER A 178 -19.03 10.06 7.94
CA SER A 178 -19.07 10.39 6.51
C SER A 178 -19.37 11.86 6.26
N TYR A 179 -18.99 12.36 5.08
CA TYR A 179 -19.43 13.65 4.56
C TYR A 179 -20.96 13.76 4.49
N GLU A 180 -21.48 14.97 4.68
CA GLU A 180 -22.91 15.24 4.51
C GLU A 180 -23.38 14.89 3.10
N ARG A 181 -24.60 14.36 3.00
CA ARG A 181 -25.19 13.93 1.73
C ARG A 181 -25.29 15.06 0.70
N THR A 182 -25.57 16.28 1.15
CA THR A 182 -25.61 17.48 0.31
C THR A 182 -24.25 17.77 -0.34
N ARG A 183 -23.15 17.61 0.40
CA ARG A 183 -21.78 17.79 -0.11
C ARG A 183 -21.42 16.73 -1.13
N LEU A 184 -21.79 15.48 -0.86
CA LEU A 184 -21.61 14.38 -1.82
C LEU A 184 -22.45 14.59 -3.08
N ALA A 185 -23.69 15.07 -2.95
CA ALA A 185 -24.56 15.39 -4.09
C ALA A 185 -23.98 16.51 -4.98
N ILE A 186 -23.37 17.54 -4.38
CA ILE A 186 -22.65 18.58 -5.13
C ILE A 186 -21.49 17.98 -5.93
N ALA A 187 -20.72 17.07 -5.33
CA ALA A 187 -19.63 16.39 -6.01
C ALA A 187 -20.12 15.50 -7.17
N GLU A 188 -21.23 14.77 -6.97
CA GLU A 188 -21.89 14.01 -8.03
C GLU A 188 -22.40 14.93 -9.16
N ALA A 189 -22.95 16.11 -8.83
CA ALA A 189 -23.34 17.10 -9.83
C ALA A 189 -22.14 17.65 -10.62
N SER A 190 -20.98 17.84 -9.98
CA SER A 190 -19.74 18.23 -10.65
C SER A 190 -19.22 17.13 -11.59
N LEU A 191 -19.34 15.86 -11.21
CA LEU A 191 -19.03 14.72 -12.08
C LEU A 191 -20.00 14.64 -13.27
N ALA A 192 -21.30 14.80 -13.03
CA ALA A 192 -22.32 14.82 -14.06
C ALA A 192 -22.08 15.96 -15.06
N SER A 193 -21.78 17.16 -14.56
CA SER A 193 -21.47 18.34 -15.38
C SER A 193 -20.18 18.19 -16.19
N ALA A 194 -19.23 17.38 -15.70
CA ALA A 194 -18.05 17.00 -16.46
C ALA A 194 -18.34 15.91 -17.53
N GLY A 195 -19.59 15.47 -17.66
CA GLY A 195 -20.04 14.47 -18.63
C GLY A 195 -19.88 13.02 -18.18
N PHE A 196 -19.54 12.76 -16.91
CA PHE A 196 -19.43 11.39 -16.43
C PHE A 196 -20.81 10.80 -16.14
N PRO A 197 -21.11 9.57 -16.59
CA PRO A 197 -22.37 8.90 -16.29
C PRO A 197 -22.42 8.36 -14.85
N ARG A 198 -21.25 8.10 -14.24
CA ARG A 198 -21.09 7.58 -12.88
C ARG A 198 -19.66 7.79 -12.40
N CYS A 199 -19.44 7.74 -11.08
CA CYS A 199 -18.08 7.73 -10.52
C CYS A 199 -17.42 6.35 -10.70
N THR A 200 -16.45 6.23 -11.63
CA THR A 200 -15.63 5.04 -11.82
C THR A 200 -14.34 5.35 -12.60
N LEU A 201 -13.35 4.47 -12.50
CA LEU A 201 -12.12 4.53 -13.29
C LEU A 201 -12.09 3.40 -14.34
N GLN A 202 -11.26 3.59 -15.37
CA GLN A 202 -10.73 2.47 -16.15
C GLN A 202 -9.65 1.77 -15.31
N TRP A 203 -10.06 0.82 -14.46
CA TRP A 203 -9.17 0.20 -13.47
C TRP A 203 -8.04 -0.63 -14.08
N THR A 204 -8.15 -1.06 -15.33
CA THR A 204 -7.05 -1.74 -16.02
C THR A 204 -6.03 -0.79 -16.63
N ASN A 205 -6.37 0.50 -16.73
CA ASN A 205 -5.58 1.50 -17.45
C ASN A 205 -4.80 2.41 -16.49
N ALA A 206 -3.75 3.05 -17.00
CA ALA A 206 -2.96 3.98 -16.21
C ALA A 206 -3.79 5.18 -15.71
N ILE A 207 -3.35 5.79 -14.61
CA ILE A 207 -4.06 6.91 -13.97
C ILE A 207 -4.04 8.17 -14.84
N ASN A 208 -3.04 8.28 -15.71
CA ASN A 208 -2.80 9.39 -16.62
C ASN A 208 -3.61 9.31 -17.93
N THR A 209 -4.53 8.33 -18.08
CA THR A 209 -5.47 8.36 -19.22
C THR A 209 -6.37 9.60 -19.11
N PRO A 210 -6.88 10.15 -20.22
CA PRO A 210 -7.75 11.32 -20.19
C PRO A 210 -8.95 11.14 -19.25
N TRP A 211 -9.62 9.99 -19.32
CA TRP A 211 -10.73 9.63 -18.43
C TRP A 211 -10.31 9.59 -16.96
N ASN A 212 -9.29 8.81 -16.61
CA ASN A 212 -8.89 8.64 -15.20
C ASN A 212 -8.33 9.93 -14.61
N SER A 213 -7.61 10.73 -15.40
CA SER A 213 -7.08 12.03 -14.96
C SER A 213 -8.20 13.04 -14.74
N ALA A 214 -9.18 13.08 -15.63
CA ALA A 214 -10.35 13.94 -15.46
C ALA A 214 -11.18 13.52 -14.23
N MET A 215 -11.43 12.21 -14.05
CA MET A 215 -12.11 11.68 -12.87
C MET A 215 -11.36 12.03 -11.57
N LEU A 216 -10.04 11.82 -11.52
CA LEU A 216 -9.18 12.21 -10.39
C LEU A 216 -9.31 13.71 -10.09
N ASN A 217 -9.18 14.56 -11.11
CA ASN A 217 -9.22 16.01 -10.95
C ASN A 217 -10.60 16.48 -10.50
N THR A 218 -11.70 15.91 -11.00
CA THR A 218 -13.06 16.26 -10.55
C THR A 218 -13.31 15.82 -9.11
N LEU A 219 -12.83 14.63 -8.72
CA LEU A 219 -12.90 14.16 -7.33
C LEU A 219 -12.10 15.07 -6.38
N LEU A 220 -10.90 15.48 -6.80
CA LEU A 220 -10.06 16.38 -6.02
C LEU A 220 -10.69 17.78 -5.91
N ASN A 221 -11.14 18.36 -7.02
CA ASN A 221 -11.69 19.71 -7.04
C ASN A 221 -12.98 19.81 -6.20
N SER A 222 -13.87 18.82 -6.31
CA SER A 222 -15.09 18.76 -5.49
C SER A 222 -14.77 18.61 -4.00
N TRP A 223 -13.73 17.86 -3.65
CA TRP A 223 -13.25 17.80 -2.27
C TRP A 223 -12.67 19.15 -1.80
N LEU A 224 -11.88 19.82 -2.64
CA LEU A 224 -11.31 21.14 -2.32
C LEU A 224 -12.40 22.20 -2.11
N GLU A 225 -13.45 22.20 -2.93
CA GLU A 225 -14.63 23.05 -2.71
C GLU A 225 -15.30 22.75 -1.37
N CYS A 226 -15.41 21.47 -0.99
CA CYS A 226 -15.91 21.07 0.31
C CYS A 226 -14.99 21.54 1.45
N TYR A 227 -13.67 21.42 1.30
CA TYR A 227 -12.65 21.87 2.25
C TYR A 227 -12.72 23.39 2.46
N TYR A 228 -12.65 24.19 1.39
CA TYR A 228 -12.69 25.64 1.48
C TYR A 228 -14.03 26.19 1.99
N SER A 229 -15.13 25.45 1.81
CA SER A 229 -16.43 25.79 2.40
C SER A 229 -16.64 25.24 3.82
N LYS A 230 -15.57 24.78 4.49
CA LYS A 230 -15.58 24.20 5.84
C LYS A 230 -16.58 23.04 5.99
N GLY A 231 -16.80 22.29 4.91
CA GLY A 231 -17.71 21.14 4.86
C GLY A 231 -17.06 19.80 5.18
N VAL A 232 -15.75 19.78 5.48
CA VAL A 232 -15.05 18.57 5.92
C VAL A 232 -15.42 18.27 7.38
N PRO A 233 -15.78 17.02 7.73
CA PRO A 233 -16.11 16.67 9.10
C PRO A 233 -15.01 17.03 10.10
N SER A 234 -15.38 17.63 11.23
CA SER A 234 -14.46 18.11 12.27
C SER A 234 -13.66 16.99 12.96
N CYS A 235 -14.06 15.73 12.79
CA CYS A 235 -13.31 14.58 13.29
C CYS A 235 -11.99 14.33 12.55
N TYR A 236 -11.77 14.97 11.40
CA TYR A 236 -10.49 14.93 10.70
C TYR A 236 -9.62 16.11 11.13
N ASP A 237 -8.52 15.80 11.82
CA ASP A 237 -7.51 16.80 12.17
C ASP A 237 -6.67 17.14 10.93
N ILE A 238 -7.06 18.22 10.23
CA ILE A 238 -6.41 18.70 9.02
C ILE A 238 -5.72 20.03 9.35
N PRO A 239 -4.38 20.10 9.29
CA PRO A 239 -3.69 21.36 9.51
C PRO A 239 -4.03 22.34 8.39
N GLU A 240 -4.41 23.56 8.74
CA GLU A 240 -4.58 24.64 7.78
C GLU A 240 -3.21 25.01 7.20
N SER A 241 -2.97 24.63 5.95
CA SER A 241 -1.71 24.89 5.25
C SER A 241 -1.95 25.10 3.77
N ASP A 242 -1.18 26.00 3.15
CA ASP A 242 -1.17 26.24 1.70
C ASP A 242 -0.75 24.99 0.91
N GLU A 243 -0.08 24.02 1.55
CA GLU A 243 0.31 22.76 0.91
C GLU A 243 -0.84 21.74 0.82
N THR A 244 -1.94 21.95 1.55
CA THR A 244 -3.07 21.00 1.65
C THR A 244 -3.58 20.54 0.28
N PRO A 245 -3.79 21.42 -0.73
CA PRO A 245 -4.26 20.99 -2.04
C PRO A 245 -3.27 20.08 -2.79
N LYS A 246 -1.97 20.36 -2.65
CA LYS A 246 -0.90 19.57 -3.27
C LYS A 246 -0.82 18.19 -2.61
N LEU A 247 -0.86 18.14 -1.28
CA LEU A 247 -0.88 16.88 -0.52
C LEU A 247 -2.14 16.06 -0.80
N ALA A 248 -3.31 16.69 -0.84
CA ALA A 248 -4.58 16.04 -1.18
C ALA A 248 -4.52 15.33 -2.54
N LYS A 249 -3.94 15.98 -3.56
CA LYS A 249 -3.73 15.37 -4.88
C LYS A 249 -2.81 14.15 -4.81
N GLU A 250 -1.70 14.24 -4.08
CA GLU A 250 -0.75 13.14 -3.91
C GLU A 250 -1.40 11.94 -3.22
N ILE A 251 -2.10 12.19 -2.10
CA ILE A 251 -2.84 11.18 -1.34
C ILE A 251 -3.85 10.47 -2.22
N LEU A 252 -4.71 11.21 -2.93
CA LEU A 252 -5.75 10.63 -3.77
C LEU A 252 -5.14 9.82 -4.93
N THR A 253 -4.10 10.33 -5.57
CA THR A 253 -3.39 9.65 -6.66
C THR A 253 -2.75 8.35 -6.17
N LYS A 254 -2.07 8.37 -5.02
CA LYS A 254 -1.46 7.19 -4.39
C LYS A 254 -2.52 6.18 -3.99
N TRP A 255 -3.64 6.61 -3.42
CA TRP A 255 -4.74 5.75 -3.03
C TRP A 255 -5.38 5.05 -4.22
N LEU A 256 -5.76 5.79 -5.27
CA LEU A 256 -6.35 5.22 -6.49
C LEU A 256 -5.37 4.27 -7.20
N THR A 257 -4.07 4.61 -7.22
CA THR A 257 -3.03 3.73 -7.76
C THR A 257 -2.94 2.39 -7.01
N HIS A 258 -3.06 2.41 -5.68
CA HIS A 258 -3.13 1.20 -4.86
C HIS A 258 -4.41 0.40 -5.12
N LYS A 259 -5.57 1.08 -5.20
CA LYS A 259 -6.86 0.43 -5.52
C LYS A 259 -6.80 -0.26 -6.88
N ARG A 260 -6.23 0.40 -7.87
CA ARG A 260 -6.03 -0.14 -9.21
C ARG A 260 -5.13 -1.38 -9.21
N ALA A 261 -4.02 -1.35 -8.46
CA ALA A 261 -3.14 -2.50 -8.32
C ALA A 261 -3.89 -3.72 -7.75
N ARG A 262 -4.74 -3.47 -6.75
CA ARG A 262 -5.60 -4.50 -6.16
C ARG A 262 -6.62 -5.03 -7.18
N TYR A 263 -7.27 -4.15 -7.94
CA TYR A 263 -8.19 -4.54 -9.02
C TYR A 263 -7.50 -5.47 -10.03
N ASN A 264 -6.33 -5.08 -10.52
CA ASN A 264 -5.58 -5.89 -11.48
C ASN A 264 -5.13 -7.24 -10.91
N GLN A 265 -4.85 -7.31 -9.60
CA GLN A 265 -4.56 -8.57 -8.93
C GLN A 265 -5.83 -9.43 -8.82
N GLU A 266 -6.98 -8.84 -8.48
CA GLU A 266 -8.27 -9.53 -8.43
C GLU A 266 -8.65 -10.12 -9.80
N GLU A 267 -8.47 -9.37 -10.90
CA GLU A 267 -8.69 -9.88 -12.26
C GLU A 267 -7.78 -11.09 -12.58
N LYS A 268 -6.49 -11.01 -12.24
CA LYS A 268 -5.56 -12.14 -12.41
C LYS A 268 -5.95 -13.34 -11.55
N ASP A 269 -6.35 -13.09 -10.32
CA ASP A 269 -6.78 -14.13 -9.39
C ASP A 269 -8.07 -14.80 -9.89
N LYS A 270 -9.00 -14.04 -10.49
CA LYS A 270 -10.19 -14.59 -11.17
C LYS A 270 -9.85 -15.49 -12.34
N THR A 271 -8.93 -15.07 -13.22
CA THR A 271 -8.45 -15.92 -14.32
C THR A 271 -7.81 -17.19 -13.79
N LEU A 272 -7.05 -17.10 -12.71
CA LEU A 272 -6.42 -18.27 -12.07
C LEU A 272 -7.47 -19.21 -11.45
N LEU A 273 -8.49 -18.67 -10.78
CA LEU A 273 -9.57 -19.43 -10.16
C LEU A 273 -10.51 -20.11 -11.18
N ALA A 274 -10.46 -19.73 -12.46
CA ALA A 274 -11.27 -20.34 -13.51
C ALA A 274 -10.91 -21.81 -13.77
N THR A 275 -9.72 -22.27 -13.37
CA THR A 275 -9.29 -23.67 -13.49
C THR A 275 -9.17 -24.35 -12.12
N PRO A 276 -9.49 -25.66 -12.00
CA PRO A 276 -9.33 -26.39 -10.73
C PRO A 276 -7.89 -26.38 -10.20
N GLU A 277 -6.90 -26.49 -11.10
CA GLU A 277 -5.48 -26.43 -10.74
C GLU A 277 -5.07 -25.03 -10.26
N GLY A 278 -5.52 -23.99 -10.97
CA GLY A 278 -5.27 -22.61 -10.57
C GLY A 278 -5.91 -22.26 -9.22
N ALA A 279 -7.09 -22.81 -8.92
CA ALA A 279 -7.71 -22.67 -7.59
C ALA A 279 -6.86 -23.29 -6.46
N ARG A 280 -6.27 -24.47 -6.68
CA ARG A 280 -5.34 -25.08 -5.72
C ARG A 280 -4.09 -24.22 -5.52
N LYS A 281 -3.49 -23.72 -6.61
CA LYS A 281 -2.33 -22.81 -6.55
C LYS A 281 -2.65 -21.53 -5.79
N TYR A 282 -3.83 -20.96 -6.01
CA TYR A 282 -4.29 -19.76 -5.32
C TYR A 282 -4.42 -19.99 -3.81
N VAL A 283 -5.11 -21.06 -3.39
CA VAL A 283 -5.28 -21.40 -1.97
C VAL A 283 -3.92 -21.58 -1.30
N LYS A 284 -3.01 -22.33 -1.92
CA LYS A 284 -1.64 -22.51 -1.42
C LYS A 284 -0.93 -21.17 -1.21
N LYS A 285 -0.92 -20.30 -2.23
CA LYS A 285 -0.31 -18.95 -2.15
C LYS A 285 -0.93 -18.08 -1.04
N VAL A 286 -2.25 -18.11 -0.88
CA VAL A 286 -2.94 -17.33 0.17
C VAL A 286 -2.58 -17.84 1.55
N VAL A 287 -2.57 -19.16 1.76
CA VAL A 287 -2.17 -19.80 3.03
C VAL A 287 -0.72 -19.42 3.36
N GLU A 288 0.22 -19.64 2.43
CA GLU A 288 1.64 -19.29 2.61
C GLU A 288 1.84 -17.80 2.94
N THR A 289 1.09 -16.92 2.26
CA THR A 289 1.16 -15.47 2.52
C THR A 289 0.61 -15.12 3.90
N LYS A 290 -0.51 -15.73 4.31
CA LYS A 290 -1.12 -15.53 5.63
C LYS A 290 -0.20 -16.02 6.73
N GLU A 291 0.41 -17.19 6.55
CA GLU A 291 1.41 -17.75 7.46
C GLU A 291 2.62 -16.83 7.56
N ARG A 292 3.24 -16.44 6.45
CA ARG A 292 4.40 -15.52 6.45
C ARG A 292 4.11 -14.21 7.18
N ARG A 293 2.92 -13.62 6.96
CA ARG A 293 2.49 -12.41 7.70
C ARG A 293 2.31 -12.66 9.19
N ALA A 294 1.66 -13.76 9.56
CA ALA A 294 1.49 -14.15 10.96
C ALA A 294 2.84 -14.39 11.64
N MET A 295 3.81 -14.98 10.94
CA MET A 295 5.16 -15.19 11.44
C MET A 295 5.89 -13.87 11.64
N LYS A 296 5.82 -12.95 10.68
CA LYS A 296 6.42 -11.62 10.80
C LYS A 296 5.81 -10.83 11.97
N ALA A 297 4.48 -10.85 12.12
CA ALA A 297 3.80 -10.19 13.22
C ALA A 297 4.20 -10.77 14.59
N LEU A 298 4.33 -12.10 14.69
CA LEU A 298 4.81 -12.76 15.89
C LEU A 298 6.25 -12.36 16.23
N ARG A 299 7.15 -12.32 15.24
CA ARG A 299 8.55 -11.89 15.43
C ARG A 299 8.62 -10.47 15.97
N LYS A 300 7.85 -9.55 15.36
CA LYS A 300 7.74 -8.16 15.81
C LYS A 300 7.23 -8.07 17.25
N GLN A 301 6.14 -8.75 17.58
CA GLN A 301 5.57 -8.76 18.93
C GLN A 301 6.58 -9.28 19.98
N LEU A 302 7.35 -10.31 19.66
CA LEU A 302 8.38 -10.84 20.55
C LEU A 302 9.53 -9.85 20.74
N ALA A 303 10.00 -9.21 19.67
CA ALA A 303 11.04 -8.19 19.72
C ALA A 303 10.62 -7.01 20.61
N GLU A 304 9.40 -6.49 20.42
CA GLU A 304 8.81 -5.42 21.24
C GLU A 304 8.72 -5.84 22.71
N THR A 305 8.15 -7.03 22.98
CA THR A 305 7.98 -7.54 24.36
C THR A 305 9.32 -7.70 25.08
N ARG A 306 10.35 -8.20 24.38
CA ARG A 306 11.71 -8.38 24.94
C ARG A 306 12.38 -7.04 25.18
N THR A 307 12.27 -6.11 24.22
CA THR A 307 12.84 -4.76 24.34
C THR A 307 12.24 -4.04 25.54
N GLU A 308 10.92 -4.04 25.70
CA GLU A 308 10.26 -3.44 26.85
C GLU A 308 10.64 -4.09 28.18
N ALA A 309 10.80 -5.42 28.20
CA ALA A 309 11.16 -6.14 29.41
C ALA A 309 12.58 -5.79 29.89
N LEU A 310 13.49 -5.54 28.94
CA LEU A 310 14.88 -5.22 29.22
C LEU A 310 15.13 -3.73 29.43
N ALA A 311 14.33 -2.84 28.82
CA ALA A 311 14.49 -1.38 28.92
C ALA A 311 14.54 -0.85 30.36
N LYS A 312 13.85 -1.49 31.31
CA LYS A 312 13.86 -1.10 32.75
C LYS A 312 15.13 -1.51 33.50
N HIS A 313 15.94 -2.39 32.92
CA HIS A 313 17.14 -2.96 33.54
C HIS A 313 18.42 -2.51 32.85
N ILE A 314 18.26 -1.63 31.87
CA ILE A 314 19.28 -1.24 30.93
C ILE A 314 19.24 0.29 30.84
N THR A 315 19.95 0.95 31.75
CA THR A 315 20.07 2.41 31.80
C THR A 315 21.29 2.92 31.02
N ASP A 316 22.39 2.14 31.00
CA ASP A 316 23.67 2.54 30.39
C ASP A 316 23.97 1.84 29.05
N PHE A 317 22.94 1.41 28.32
CA PHE A 317 23.14 0.82 26.99
C PHE A 317 23.28 1.88 25.92
N THR A 318 24.43 1.86 25.26
CA THR A 318 24.65 2.53 23.98
C THR A 318 23.55 2.14 22.98
N ALA A 319 23.30 3.03 22.01
CA ALA A 319 22.28 2.82 20.96
C ALA A 319 22.41 1.45 20.26
N THR A 320 23.65 0.96 20.10
CA THR A 320 23.99 -0.33 19.47
C THR A 320 23.34 -1.52 20.17
N HIS A 321 23.25 -1.51 21.49
CA HIS A 321 22.65 -2.62 22.20
C HIS A 321 21.11 -2.62 22.14
N LYS A 322 20.48 -1.45 22.03
CA LYS A 322 19.03 -1.35 21.78
C LYS A 322 18.70 -1.90 20.38
N LEU A 323 19.58 -1.68 19.41
CA LEU A 323 19.45 -2.21 18.05
C LEU A 323 19.36 -3.75 18.04
N LEU A 324 20.18 -4.44 18.86
CA LEU A 324 20.18 -5.91 18.98
C LEU A 324 18.81 -6.50 19.33
N LEU A 325 18.01 -5.80 20.14
CA LEU A 325 16.74 -6.29 20.65
C LEU A 325 15.55 -5.90 19.76
N VAL A 326 15.72 -4.89 18.90
CA VAL A 326 14.68 -4.40 17.98
C VAL A 326 14.73 -5.15 16.63
N MET A 327 15.88 -5.70 16.25
CA MET A 327 16.02 -6.45 15.00
C MET A 327 15.25 -7.76 15.02
N ASP A 328 14.21 -7.85 14.18
CA ASP A 328 13.30 -8.99 14.10
C ASP A 328 13.98 -10.33 13.75
N LYS A 329 15.07 -10.27 12.97
CA LYS A 329 15.90 -11.41 12.56
C LYS A 329 16.80 -11.99 13.66
N VAL A 330 17.06 -11.26 14.76
CA VAL A 330 17.88 -11.73 15.89
C VAL A 330 17.09 -12.69 16.80
N HIS A 331 15.76 -12.57 16.75
CA HIS A 331 14.84 -13.37 17.53
C HIS A 331 14.56 -14.67 16.81
N SER A 332 14.83 -15.81 17.47
CA SER A 332 14.71 -17.17 16.91
C SER A 332 13.53 -17.33 15.96
N GLU A 333 13.78 -17.93 14.80
CA GLU A 333 12.73 -18.18 13.84
C GLU A 333 11.69 -19.15 14.41
N THR A 334 10.51 -19.13 13.82
CA THR A 334 9.42 -20.00 14.20
C THR A 334 9.00 -20.76 12.97
N GLU A 335 9.00 -22.07 13.07
CA GLU A 335 8.49 -22.96 12.04
C GLU A 335 7.02 -23.27 12.33
N SER A 336 6.20 -23.34 11.29
CA SER A 336 4.84 -23.91 11.38
C SER A 336 4.93 -25.40 11.07
N VAL A 337 4.56 -26.24 12.03
CA VAL A 337 4.43 -27.67 11.83
C VAL A 337 2.98 -27.96 11.41
N PRO A 338 2.74 -28.56 10.23
CA PRO A 338 1.39 -28.88 9.79
C PRO A 338 0.72 -29.88 10.75
N ALA A 339 -0.62 -29.87 10.77
CA ALA A 339 -1.37 -30.82 11.58
C ALA A 339 -1.11 -32.25 11.11
N THR A 340 -0.82 -33.15 12.04
CA THR A 340 -0.81 -34.59 11.80
C THR A 340 -2.08 -35.20 12.40
N LYS A 341 -2.34 -36.49 12.15
CA LYS A 341 -3.46 -37.21 12.78
C LYS A 341 -3.39 -37.20 14.32
N GLU A 342 -2.19 -37.02 14.87
CA GLU A 342 -1.90 -37.12 16.31
C GLU A 342 -1.75 -35.76 16.99
N LYS A 343 -1.32 -34.73 16.27
CA LYS A 343 -1.08 -33.39 16.82
C LYS A 343 -1.67 -32.31 15.92
N PRO A 344 -2.41 -31.34 16.48
CA PRO A 344 -2.86 -30.19 15.71
C PRO A 344 -1.65 -29.39 15.20
N ALA A 345 -1.88 -28.57 14.18
CA ALA A 345 -0.87 -27.65 13.67
C ALA A 345 -0.34 -26.80 14.83
N HIS A 346 0.97 -26.77 14.99
CA HIS A 346 1.64 -26.09 16.09
C HIS A 346 2.90 -25.41 15.59
N ARG A 347 3.57 -24.66 16.46
CA ARG A 347 4.76 -23.90 16.10
C ARG A 347 5.98 -24.40 16.88
N ARG A 348 7.15 -24.35 16.25
CA ARG A 348 8.43 -24.74 16.88
C ARG A 348 9.44 -23.60 16.79
N ARG A 349 10.37 -23.54 17.75
CA ARG A 349 11.51 -22.60 17.70
C ARG A 349 12.57 -23.19 16.79
N ILE A 350 13.04 -22.42 15.84
CA ILE A 350 14.26 -22.76 15.12
C ILE A 350 15.42 -22.07 15.87
N LYS A 351 16.49 -22.83 16.13
CA LYS A 351 17.72 -22.25 16.67
C LYS A 351 18.44 -21.54 15.52
N LEU A 352 18.87 -20.30 15.75
CA LEU A 352 19.70 -19.57 14.80
C LEU A 352 21.13 -20.06 14.96
N ALA A 353 21.66 -20.73 13.93
CA ALA A 353 22.99 -21.36 13.98
C ALA A 353 24.11 -20.35 14.25
N TRP A 354 23.97 -19.15 13.69
CA TRP A 354 24.95 -18.08 13.76
C TRP A 354 25.09 -17.40 15.13
N ARG A 355 24.13 -17.55 16.06
CA ARG A 355 24.16 -16.79 17.32
C ARG A 355 25.15 -17.36 18.33
N THR A 356 25.97 -16.51 18.92
CA THR A 356 26.84 -16.90 20.06
C THR A 356 26.03 -17.35 21.27
N ALA A 357 26.67 -18.08 22.19
CA ALA A 357 26.03 -18.60 23.39
C ALA A 357 25.56 -17.49 24.34
N GLU A 358 26.30 -16.38 24.36
CA GLU A 358 26.03 -15.18 25.15
C GLU A 358 24.76 -14.48 24.67
N LEU A 359 24.57 -14.39 23.35
CA LEU A 359 23.37 -13.84 22.74
C LEU A 359 22.16 -14.76 22.95
N ASP A 360 22.34 -16.08 22.82
CA ASP A 360 21.29 -17.06 23.16
C ASP A 360 20.84 -16.92 24.63
N LYS A 361 21.80 -16.73 25.56
CA LYS A 361 21.56 -16.50 26.98
C LYS A 361 20.79 -15.20 27.21
N LEU A 362 21.17 -14.11 26.55
CA LEU A 362 20.47 -12.82 26.65
C LEU A 362 19.00 -12.95 26.24
N ILE A 363 18.73 -13.57 25.09
CA ILE A 363 17.37 -13.76 24.57
C ILE A 363 16.53 -14.61 25.55
N PHE A 364 17.13 -15.64 26.14
CA PHE A 364 16.46 -16.45 27.16
C PHE A 364 16.11 -15.67 28.42
N LEU A 365 17.01 -14.80 28.90
CA LEU A 365 16.77 -13.94 30.06
C LEU A 365 15.68 -12.90 29.75
N ALA A 366 15.69 -12.31 28.55
CA ALA A 366 14.64 -11.41 28.08
C ALA A 366 13.25 -12.07 28.11
N ASP A 367 13.15 -13.32 27.62
CA ASP A 367 11.90 -14.10 27.66
C ASP A 367 11.41 -14.35 29.09
N LYS A 368 12.32 -14.63 30.03
CA LYS A 368 11.97 -14.82 31.45
C LYS A 368 11.51 -13.53 32.11
N MET A 369 12.15 -12.41 31.79
CA MET A 369 11.80 -11.08 32.33
C MET A 369 10.44 -10.60 31.81
N ALA A 370 10.15 -10.82 30.53
CA ALA A 370 8.87 -10.51 29.92
C ALA A 370 7.68 -11.15 30.65
N LYS A 371 7.82 -12.42 31.07
CA LYS A 371 6.78 -13.14 31.85
C LYS A 371 6.52 -12.52 33.22
N LYS A 372 7.53 -11.92 33.85
CA LYS A 372 7.48 -11.40 35.23
C LYS A 372 7.10 -9.92 35.31
N LYS A 373 6.72 -9.28 34.19
CA LYS A 373 6.32 -7.86 34.15
C LYS A 373 5.03 -7.66 34.96
N LYS A 374 5.14 -6.92 36.08
CA LYS A 374 4.04 -6.71 37.03
C LYS A 374 2.87 -5.92 36.42
N ASP A 375 3.20 -4.94 35.57
CA ASP A 375 2.26 -3.95 35.01
C ASP A 375 1.42 -4.44 33.82
N LEU A 376 1.58 -5.71 33.41
CA LEU A 376 0.75 -6.28 32.33
C LEU A 376 -0.64 -6.67 32.87
N THR A 377 -1.68 -6.37 32.09
CA THR A 377 -3.03 -6.88 32.36
C THR A 377 -3.05 -8.40 32.26
N GLN A 378 -4.05 -9.04 32.88
CA GLN A 378 -4.17 -10.50 32.83
C GLN A 378 -4.25 -11.03 31.39
N ALA A 379 -4.99 -10.35 30.51
CA ALA A 379 -5.07 -10.70 29.10
C ALA A 379 -3.72 -10.61 28.37
N GLN A 380 -2.91 -9.59 28.67
CA GLN A 380 -1.57 -9.45 28.11
C GLN A 380 -0.63 -10.55 28.61
N LYS A 381 -0.67 -10.88 29.91
CA LYS A 381 0.11 -11.99 30.49
C LYS A 381 -0.26 -13.32 29.85
N THR A 382 -1.55 -13.59 29.66
CA THR A 382 -2.04 -14.78 28.95
C THR A 382 -1.56 -14.82 27.50
N ASN A 383 -1.59 -13.69 26.78
CA ASN A 383 -1.12 -13.61 25.40
C ASN A 383 0.39 -13.86 25.26
N VAL A 384 1.22 -13.25 26.11
CA VAL A 384 2.67 -13.50 26.14
C VAL A 384 2.96 -14.96 26.46
N THR A 385 2.27 -15.52 27.46
CA THR A 385 2.42 -16.92 27.85
C THR A 385 2.00 -17.86 26.73
N ARG A 386 0.87 -17.58 26.06
CA ARG A 386 0.38 -18.36 24.92
C ARG A 386 1.33 -18.28 23.72
N ALA A 387 1.84 -17.09 23.39
CA ALA A 387 2.81 -16.91 22.30
C ALA A 387 4.13 -17.66 22.55
N GLN A 388 4.59 -17.71 23.80
CA GLN A 388 5.80 -18.44 24.17
C GLN A 388 5.56 -19.96 24.30
N ALA A 389 4.40 -20.38 24.81
CA ALA A 389 3.99 -21.78 24.96
C ALA A 389 3.71 -22.43 23.59
N ALA A 390 3.17 -21.66 22.64
CA ALA A 390 3.00 -22.08 21.25
C ALA A 390 4.32 -22.45 20.57
N ARG A 391 5.47 -22.13 21.19
CA ARG A 391 6.81 -22.39 20.69
C ARG A 391 7.65 -23.19 21.70
N LYS A 392 7.08 -24.11 22.48
CA LYS A 392 7.82 -24.74 23.59
C LYS A 392 9.00 -25.60 23.12
N GLU A 393 8.87 -26.24 21.96
CA GLU A 393 9.86 -27.18 21.41
C GLU A 393 10.79 -26.49 20.39
N TYR A 394 12.06 -26.88 20.39
CA TYR A 394 12.97 -26.56 19.29
C TYR A 394 12.74 -27.52 18.12
N SER A 395 12.84 -27.02 16.90
CA SER A 395 12.85 -27.84 15.70
C SER A 395 14.13 -28.69 15.70
N THR A 396 13.97 -29.95 15.32
CA THR A 396 15.08 -30.90 15.12
C THR A 396 15.55 -30.91 13.67
N ALA A 397 14.91 -30.13 12.79
CA ALA A 397 15.30 -30.02 11.39
C ALA A 397 16.61 -29.23 11.27
N THR A 398 17.56 -29.79 10.53
CA THR A 398 18.75 -29.06 10.07
C THR A 398 18.28 -27.99 9.11
N VAL A 399 18.56 -26.72 9.44
CA VAL A 399 18.21 -25.60 8.55
C VAL A 399 19.46 -25.19 7.79
N ASP A 400 19.27 -24.96 6.49
CA ASP A 400 20.29 -24.44 5.59
C ASP A 400 20.91 -23.13 6.16
N PRO A 401 22.25 -23.06 6.31
CA PRO A 401 22.96 -21.86 6.74
C PRO A 401 22.60 -20.61 5.93
N GLU A 402 22.46 -20.73 4.61
CA GLU A 402 22.11 -19.60 3.72
C GLU A 402 20.68 -19.08 3.96
N ALA A 403 19.80 -19.92 4.49
CA ALA A 403 18.43 -19.53 4.83
C ALA A 403 18.35 -18.70 6.14
N GLN A 404 19.43 -18.62 6.91
CA GLN A 404 19.47 -17.99 8.24
C GLN A 404 20.51 -16.87 8.38
N LEU A 405 20.80 -16.11 7.33
CA LEU A 405 21.81 -15.07 7.42
C LEU A 405 21.55 -14.04 8.56
N PRO A 406 22.60 -13.63 9.29
CA PRO A 406 22.50 -12.57 10.28
C PRO A 406 22.05 -11.25 9.61
N PRO A 407 21.56 -10.27 10.39
CA PRO A 407 21.16 -8.98 9.83
C PRO A 407 22.36 -8.24 9.21
N LYS A 408 22.08 -7.43 8.18
CA LYS A 408 23.08 -6.51 7.61
C LYS A 408 23.52 -5.47 8.65
N GLY A 409 24.81 -5.17 8.75
CA GLY A 409 25.33 -4.23 9.76
C GLY A 409 25.41 -4.81 11.18
N PHE A 410 25.21 -6.12 11.35
CA PHE A 410 25.17 -6.73 12.68
C PHE A 410 26.58 -6.87 13.29
N PRO A 411 26.75 -6.70 14.62
CA PRO A 411 28.05 -6.83 15.27
C PRO A 411 28.65 -8.22 15.10
N LYS A 412 29.84 -8.28 14.50
CA LYS A 412 30.54 -9.53 14.17
C LYS A 412 30.85 -10.37 15.42
N CYS A 413 31.17 -9.71 16.53
CA CYS A 413 31.47 -10.36 17.82
C CYS A 413 30.31 -11.18 18.42
N LEU A 414 29.08 -11.02 17.91
CA LEU A 414 27.90 -11.77 18.36
C LEU A 414 27.50 -12.90 17.39
N ILE A 415 28.32 -13.14 16.37
CA ILE A 415 28.19 -14.21 15.41
C ILE A 415 29.25 -15.28 15.74
N ARG A 416 28.86 -16.56 15.66
CA ARG A 416 29.80 -17.68 15.80
C ARG A 416 30.81 -17.65 14.67
N GLU A 417 32.08 -17.74 15.02
CA GLU A 417 33.17 -17.77 14.05
C GLU A 417 33.04 -18.98 13.12
N GLU A 418 32.65 -20.14 13.65
CA GLU A 418 32.44 -21.37 12.86
C GLU A 418 31.37 -21.18 11.78
N TYR A 419 30.31 -20.41 12.07
CA TYR A 419 29.27 -20.14 11.09
C TYR A 419 29.72 -19.18 9.98
N LEU A 420 30.58 -18.21 10.30
CA LEU A 420 31.15 -17.32 9.27
C LEU A 420 32.09 -18.07 8.33
N HIS A 421 32.80 -19.09 8.83
CA HIS A 421 33.63 -19.97 8.01
C HIS A 421 32.82 -20.91 7.10
N GLU A 422 31.57 -21.21 7.46
CA GLU A 422 30.64 -21.99 6.62
C GLU A 422 30.04 -21.16 5.48
N LEU A 423 30.07 -19.82 5.56
CA LEU A 423 29.56 -18.92 4.52
C LEU A 423 30.63 -18.57 3.47
N GLY A 424 30.21 -18.28 2.24
CA GLY A 424 31.11 -17.79 1.20
C GLY A 424 31.62 -16.38 1.47
N GLU A 425 32.85 -16.05 1.03
CA GLU A 425 33.47 -14.73 1.25
C GLU A 425 32.59 -13.57 0.74
N LEU A 426 31.97 -13.72 -0.44
CA LEU A 426 31.06 -12.73 -1.02
C LEU A 426 29.79 -12.52 -0.18
N GLU A 427 29.31 -13.57 0.49
CA GLU A 427 28.13 -13.47 1.36
C GLU A 427 28.47 -12.75 2.66
N VAL A 428 29.64 -13.06 3.23
CA VAL A 428 30.16 -12.37 4.41
C VAL A 428 30.37 -10.88 4.13
N GLU A 429 30.93 -10.53 2.97
CA GLU A 429 31.10 -9.14 2.54
C GLU A 429 29.74 -8.43 2.36
N ALA A 430 28.76 -9.09 1.73
CA ALA A 430 27.42 -8.53 1.52
C ALA A 430 26.64 -8.24 2.81
N LEU A 431 27.01 -8.88 3.93
CA LEU A 431 26.43 -8.63 5.25
C LEU A 431 26.89 -7.31 5.87
N GLU A 432 27.96 -6.69 5.37
CA GLU A 432 28.52 -5.42 5.89
C GLU A 432 28.58 -5.42 7.43
N LEU A 433 29.15 -6.48 8.03
CA LEU A 433 29.15 -6.68 9.48
C LEU A 433 29.87 -5.53 10.19
N SER A 434 29.38 -5.17 11.38
CA SER A 434 29.99 -4.13 12.21
C SER A 434 31.12 -4.71 13.06
N GLU A 435 32.23 -3.98 13.15
CA GLU A 435 33.36 -4.29 14.06
C GLU A 435 33.13 -3.76 15.49
N ASP A 436 31.93 -3.22 15.79
CA ASP A 436 31.56 -2.83 17.14
C ASP A 436 31.67 -4.02 18.10
N HIS A 437 32.46 -3.84 19.16
CA HIS A 437 32.58 -4.84 20.21
C HIS A 437 31.47 -4.70 21.25
N ILE A 438 30.73 -5.78 21.50
CA ILE A 438 29.61 -5.81 22.44
C ILE A 438 29.80 -6.93 23.47
N GLU A 439 29.98 -6.53 24.72
CA GLU A 439 30.12 -7.46 25.84
C GLU A 439 28.75 -7.79 26.47
N LEU A 440 28.24 -8.99 26.20
CA LEU A 440 26.95 -9.43 26.75
C LEU A 440 27.03 -10.12 28.11
N ASN A 441 28.23 -10.52 28.57
CA ASN A 441 28.40 -11.29 29.81
C ASN A 441 27.98 -10.49 31.04
N THR A 442 28.48 -9.26 31.18
CA THR A 442 28.15 -8.33 32.26
C THR A 442 26.63 -8.07 32.33
N LEU A 443 25.97 -7.88 31.19
CA LEU A 443 24.52 -7.73 31.14
C LEU A 443 23.80 -9.02 31.57
N ASN A 444 24.21 -10.17 31.04
CA ASN A 444 23.61 -11.46 31.35
C ASN A 444 23.67 -11.76 32.86
N GLU A 445 24.78 -11.43 33.51
CA GLU A 445 24.93 -11.54 34.97
C GLU A 445 24.00 -10.59 35.73
N HIS A 446 23.91 -9.32 35.30
CA HIS A 446 23.00 -8.36 35.90
C HIS A 446 21.53 -8.85 35.84
N LEU A 447 21.09 -9.30 34.67
CA LEU A 447 19.74 -9.81 34.46
C LEU A 447 19.46 -11.08 35.28
N MET A 448 20.43 -11.98 35.41
CA MET A 448 20.35 -13.16 36.28
C MET A 448 20.16 -12.77 37.74
N LYS A 449 20.94 -11.81 38.26
CA LYS A 449 20.80 -11.30 39.63
C LYS A 449 19.39 -10.72 39.88
N LYS A 450 18.86 -9.94 38.93
CA LYS A 450 17.50 -9.37 39.03
C LYS A 450 16.40 -10.44 38.98
N LEU A 451 16.60 -11.51 38.22
CA LEU A 451 15.66 -12.65 38.18
C LEU A 451 15.68 -13.48 39.47
N GLY A 452 16.83 -13.59 40.14
CA GLY A 452 17.04 -14.37 41.37
C GLY A 452 16.68 -13.63 42.67
N ASN A 453 16.90 -12.31 42.75
CA ASN A 453 16.72 -11.53 43.99
C ASN A 453 15.25 -11.39 44.48
N LYS A 454 14.25 -11.84 43.73
CA LYS A 454 12.84 -11.84 44.19
C LYS A 454 12.45 -13.07 45.01
N SER A 455 13.25 -14.14 45.05
CA SER A 455 12.95 -15.29 45.92
C SER A 455 13.38 -15.08 47.38
N ARG A 456 14.21 -14.06 47.69
CA ARG A 456 14.64 -13.75 49.07
C ARG A 456 13.78 -12.71 49.80
N MET A 457 12.99 -11.92 49.09
CA MET A 457 12.12 -10.87 49.69
C MET A 457 10.70 -11.38 50.05
N ALA A 458 10.40 -12.67 49.86
CA ALA A 458 9.12 -13.28 50.21
C ALA A 458 9.21 -14.16 51.49
N VAL A 459 10.33 -14.13 52.21
CA VAL A 459 10.56 -14.89 53.46
C VAL A 459 10.79 -13.95 54.66
N LEU A 460 10.62 -12.64 54.48
CA LEU A 460 10.65 -11.66 55.56
C LEU A 460 9.49 -10.66 55.39
N THR A 461 8.28 -11.17 55.62
CA THR A 461 7.11 -10.41 56.10
C THR A 461 6.25 -11.37 56.89
#